data_AF-A0A838VTT5-F1
#
_entry.id   AF-A0A838VTT5-F1
#
_cell.length_a   1.000
_cell.length_b   1.000
_cell.length_c   1.000
_cell.angle_alpha   90.00
_cell.angle_beta   90.00
_cell.angle_gamma   90.00
#
_symmetry.space_group_name_H-M   'P 1'
#
loop_
_entity.id
_entity.type
_entity.pdbx_description
1 polymer ?
#
loop_
_entity_poly.entity_id
_entity_poly.type
_entity_poly.pdbx_seq_one_letter_code
_entity_poly.pdbx_strand_id
1 'polypeptide(L)' 'MTTTYQSTLETCIQACLECLRDCEMCADACLSSEMVQMMAKCIKLCRDCADTCALCARFMSRNSELHAQMC' A
#
# COMPACT_ATOMS: atom_id res chain seq x y z
N MET A 1 -2.15 -6.08 -27.59
CA MET A 1 -1.04 -5.89 -26.62
C MET A 1 -1.40 -4.89 -25.52
N THR A 2 -2.21 -3.86 -25.77
CA THR A 2 -2.67 -2.86 -24.78
C THR A 2 -3.61 -3.41 -23.70
N THR A 3 -4.49 -4.37 -24.04
CA THR A 3 -5.49 -4.90 -23.11
C THR A 3 -4.88 -5.65 -21.91
N THR A 4 -3.80 -6.41 -22.12
CA THR A 4 -3.13 -7.17 -21.05
C THR A 4 -2.42 -6.24 -20.07
N TYR A 5 -1.75 -5.20 -20.56
CA TYR A 5 -1.07 -4.20 -19.72
C TYR A 5 -2.06 -3.47 -18.80
N GLN A 6 -3.20 -3.04 -19.33
CA GLN A 6 -4.25 -2.40 -18.54
C GLN A 6 -4.76 -3.30 -17.41
N SER A 7 -4.99 -4.59 -17.71
CA SER A 7 -5.44 -5.56 -16.69
C SER A 7 -4.39 -5.82 -15.59
N THR A 8 -3.10 -5.74 -15.92
CA THR A 8 -2.01 -5.86 -14.93
C THR A 8 -1.96 -4.65 -14.00
N LEU A 9 -2.11 -3.43 -14.53
CA LEU A 9 -2.17 -2.22 -13.71
C LEU A 9 -3.38 -2.23 -12.77
N GLU A 10 -4.55 -2.64 -13.26
CA GLU A 10 -5.75 -2.76 -12.43
C GLU A 10 -5.58 -3.76 -11.29
N THR A 11 -4.95 -4.91 -11.56
CA THR A 11 -4.63 -5.90 -10.53
C THR A 11 -3.67 -5.34 -9.48
N CYS A 12 -2.64 -4.61 -9.91
CA CYS A 12 -1.66 -4.01 -9.01
C CYS A 12 -2.25 -2.87 -8.17
N ILE A 13 -3.12 -2.04 -8.77
CA ILE A 13 -3.89 -1.01 -8.06
C ILE A 13 -4.73 -1.66 -6.95
N GLN A 14 -5.48 -2.72 -7.27
CA GLN A 14 -6.32 -3.40 -6.31
C GLN A 14 -5.49 -3.99 -5.16
N ALA A 15 -4.37 -4.66 -5.47
CA ALA A 15 -3.46 -5.19 -4.47
C ALA A 15 -2.86 -4.09 -3.56
N CYS A 16 -2.52 -2.92 -4.11
CA CYS A 16 -2.05 -1.79 -3.31
C CYS A 16 -3.13 -1.27 -2.36
N LEU A 17 -4.37 -1.13 -2.83
CA LEU A 17 -5.48 -0.66 -1.99
C LEU A 17 -5.83 -1.65 -0.88
N GLU A 18 -5.76 -2.95 -1.17
CA GLU A 18 -5.93 -4.00 -0.17
C GLU A 18 -4.82 -3.95 0.88
N CYS A 19 -3.55 -3.88 0.44
CA CYS A 19 -2.40 -3.80 1.33
C CYS A 19 -2.42 -2.54 2.21
N LEU A 20 -2.80 -1.38 1.65
CA LEU A 20 -3.01 -0.14 2.40
C LEU A 20 -3.98 -0.35 3.56
N ARG A 21 -5.17 -0.89 3.26
CA ARG A 21 -6.20 -1.13 4.28
C ARG A 21 -5.71 -2.11 5.35
N ASP A 22 -5.04 -3.18 4.95
CA ASP A 22 -4.50 -4.16 5.89
C ASP A 22 -3.40 -3.56 6.79
N CYS A 23 -2.56 -2.66 6.24
CA CYS A 23 -1.55 -1.95 7.00
C CYS A 23 -2.17 -0.98 8.01
N GLU A 24 -3.20 -0.22 7.63
CA GLU A 24 -3.93 0.67 8.56
C GLU A 24 -4.58 -0.14 9.69
N MET A 25 -5.24 -1.26 9.34
CA MET A 25 -5.82 -2.17 10.33
C MET A 25 -4.75 -2.77 11.27
N CYS A 26 -3.59 -3.14 10.73
CA CYS A 26 -2.49 -3.67 11.53
C CYS A 26 -1.91 -2.61 12.48
N ALA A 27 -1.75 -1.37 12.01
CA ALA A 27 -1.28 -0.26 12.83
C ALA A 27 -2.24 0.05 13.98
N ASP A 28 -3.55 0.08 13.70
CA ASP A 28 -4.59 0.30 14.73
C ASP A 28 -4.63 -0.84 15.77
N ALA A 29 -4.53 -2.10 15.31
CA ALA A 29 -4.44 -3.25 16.20
C ALA A 29 -3.17 -3.19 17.09
N CYS A 30 -2.03 -2.77 16.54
CA CYS A 30 -0.80 -2.59 17.29
C CYS A 30 -0.92 -1.49 18.35
N LEU A 31 -1.58 -0.38 18.02
CA LEU A 31 -1.83 0.73 18.94
C LEU A 31 -2.76 0.34 20.08
N SER A 32 -3.74 -0.53 19.80
CA SER A 32 -4.69 -1.04 20.78
C SER A 32 -4.15 -2.20 21.64
N SER A 33 -2.93 -2.68 21.36
CA SER A 33 -2.33 -3.80 22.08
C SER A 33 -1.72 -3.36 23.42
N GLU A 34 -1.71 -4.26 24.41
CA GLU A 34 -1.00 -4.05 25.70
C GLU A 34 0.53 -3.92 25.52
N MET A 35 1.05 -4.30 24.35
CA MET A 35 2.48 -4.32 24.03
C MET A 35 2.88 -3.21 23.05
N VAL A 36 2.15 -2.09 23.01
CA VAL A 36 2.35 -1.00 22.04
C VAL A 36 3.80 -0.51 21.91
N GLN A 37 4.55 -0.48 23.02
CA GLN A 37 5.97 -0.08 23.00
C GLN A 37 6.85 -1.06 22.19
N MET A 38 6.58 -2.36 22.26
CA MET A 38 7.26 -3.36 21.44
C MET A 38 6.83 -3.31 19.97
N MET A 39 5.60 -2.83 19.70
CA MET A 39 5.03 -2.71 18.36
C MET A 39 5.40 -1.40 17.64
N ALA A 40 6.14 -0.49 18.26
CA ALA A 40 6.49 0.81 17.68
C ALA A 40 7.12 0.70 16.27
N LYS A 41 8.00 -0.28 16.05
CA LYS A 41 8.59 -0.53 14.72
C LYS A 41 7.56 -1.05 13.72
N CYS A 42 6.64 -1.92 14.15
CA CYS A 42 5.56 -2.43 13.31
C CYS A 42 4.66 -1.29 12.84
N ILE A 43 4.20 -0.45 13.77
CA ILE A 43 3.33 0.70 13.49
C ILE A 43 3.98 1.64 12.46
N LYS A 44 5.27 1.93 12.61
CA LYS A 44 6.00 2.77 11.65
C LYS A 44 6.03 2.12 10.26
N LEU A 45 6.38 0.85 10.17
CA LEU A 45 6.44 0.12 8.90
C LEU A 45 5.07 0.01 8.22
N CYS A 46 3.99 -0.23 8.99
CA CYS A 46 2.64 -0.26 8.46
C CYS A 46 2.25 1.08 7.83
N ARG A 47 2.55 2.20 8.50
CA ARG A 47 2.27 3.54 7.95
C ARG A 47 3.09 3.85 6.71
N ASP A 48 4.40 3.56 6.75
CA ASP A 48 5.28 3.73 5.58
C ASP A 48 4.78 2.90 4.38
N CYS A 49 4.30 1.67 4.63
CA CYS A 49 3.74 0.78 3.62
C CYS A 49 2.39 1.29 3.08
N ALA A 50 1.47 1.73 3.96
CA ALA A 50 0.18 2.29 3.57
C ALA A 50 0.33 3.53 2.68
N ASP A 51 1.22 4.46 3.05
CA ASP A 51 1.51 5.66 2.26
C ASP A 51 2.10 5.31 0.89
N THR A 52 3.02 4.34 0.85
CA THR A 52 3.64 3.87 -0.40
C THR A 52 2.59 3.23 -1.31
N CYS A 53 1.76 2.33 -0.78
CA CYS A 53 0.68 1.69 -1.53
C CYS A 53 -0.35 2.72 -2.05
N ALA A 54 -0.70 3.73 -1.25
CA ALA A 54 -1.57 4.82 -1.67
C ALA A 54 -0.97 5.60 -2.85
N LEU A 55 0.34 5.91 -2.77
CA LEU A 55 1.05 6.62 -3.82
C LEU A 55 1.12 5.80 -5.12
N CYS A 56 1.48 4.52 -5.02
CA CYS A 56 1.55 3.59 -6.14
C CYS A 56 0.21 3.43 -6.85
N ALA A 57 -0.89 3.19 -6.10
CA ALA A 57 -2.24 3.13 -6.64
C ALA A 57 -2.58 4.42 -7.42
N ARG A 58 -2.33 5.58 -6.82
CA ARG A 58 -2.58 6.88 -7.47
C ARG A 58 -1.73 7.06 -8.73
N PHE A 59 -0.47 6.62 -8.74
CA PHE A 59 0.43 6.75 -9.89
C PHE A 59 -0.04 5.88 -11.06
N MET A 60 -0.37 4.61 -10.79
CA MET A 60 -0.90 3.70 -11.80
C MET A 60 -2.26 4.17 -12.34
N SER A 61 -3.18 4.66 -11.50
CA SER A 61 -4.52 5.13 -11.94
C SER A 61 -4.48 6.29 -12.93
N ARG A 62 -3.40 7.08 -12.96
CA ARG A 62 -3.22 8.19 -13.90
C ARG A 62 -2.09 7.96 -14.90
N ASN A 63 -1.61 6.71 -15.01
CA ASN A 63 -0.54 6.30 -15.91
C ASN A 63 0.72 7.20 -15.80
N SER A 64 1.09 7.54 -14.55
CA SER A 64 2.26 8.36 -14.24
C SER A 64 3.56 7.64 -14.60
N GLU A 65 4.50 8.26 -15.31
CA GLU A 65 5.80 7.64 -15.68
C GLU A 65 6.60 7.10 -14.48
N LEU A 66 6.34 7.63 -13.29
CA LEU A 66 6.95 7.18 -12.04
C LEU A 66 6.44 5.82 -11.55
N HIS A 67 5.30 5.32 -12.03
CA HIS A 67 4.75 4.04 -11.53
C HIS A 67 5.70 2.87 -11.82
N ALA A 68 6.44 2.90 -12.93
CA ALA A 68 7.36 1.83 -13.33
C ALA A 68 8.60 1.69 -12.43
N GLN A 69 8.94 2.73 -11.64
CA GLN A 69 10.07 2.70 -10.72
C GLN A 69 9.66 2.37 -9.28
N MET A 70 8.37 2.45 -8.96
CA MET A 70 7.87 2.40 -7.59
C MET A 70 6.91 1.23 -7.32
N CYS A 71 6.34 0.60 -8.36
CA CYS A 71 5.33 -0.46 -8.27
C CYS A 71 5.86 -1.74 -8.90
#